data_AF-A0A951H1X7-F1
#
_entry.id   AF-A0A951H1X7-F1
#
_cell.length_a   1.000
_cell.length_b   1.000
_cell.length_c   1.000
_cell.angle_alpha   90.00
_cell.angle_beta   90.00
_cell.angle_gamma   90.00
#
_symmetry.space_group_name_H-M   'P 1'
#
loop_
_entity.id
_entity.type
_entity.pdbx_description
1 polymer ?
#
loop_
_entity_poly.entity_id
_entity_poly.type
_entity_poly.pdbx_seq_one_letter_code
_entity_poly.pdbx_strand_id
1 'polypeptide(L)'
;MQQRAIEDLRRLLGDKLAAAQIPAATLAGHVTPRRLAVVANGIPRRQPDRREERRGPRVGAPAQALDGFLRAAGVARIEDCEIRDTGRGQFYFAVVAQPGRDAAAVLPDIVYA
;
A
#
# COMPACT_ATOMS: atom_id res chain seq x y z
N MET A 1 14.20 1.66 32.01
CA MET A 1 12.82 1.94 31.54
C MET A 1 12.80 2.73 30.23
N GLN A 2 13.45 3.90 30.13
CA GLN A 2 13.39 4.71 28.91
C GLN A 2 14.19 4.19 27.70
N GLN A 3 15.28 3.45 27.93
CA GLN A 3 16.02 2.78 26.85
C GLN A 3 15.13 1.82 26.04
N ARG A 4 14.32 1.02 26.75
CA ARG A 4 13.36 0.11 26.11
C ARG A 4 12.27 0.88 25.37
N ALA A 5 11.79 2.00 25.94
CA ALA A 5 10.76 2.82 25.31
C ALA A 5 11.22 3.44 23.98
N ILE A 6 12.49 3.87 23.85
CA ILE A 6 12.99 4.38 22.57
C ILE A 6 13.14 3.27 21.52
N GLU A 7 13.51 2.06 21.92
CA GLU A 7 13.57 0.90 21.03
C GLU A 7 12.17 0.52 20.52
N ASP A 8 11.19 0.50 21.41
CA ASP A 8 9.79 0.25 21.03
C ASP A 8 9.25 1.32 20.09
N LEU A 9 9.50 2.61 20.38
CA LEU A 9 9.11 3.72 19.51
C LEU A 9 9.74 3.60 18.12
N ARG A 10 11.04 3.29 18.06
CA ARG A 10 11.76 3.09 16.79
C ARG A 10 11.16 1.96 15.98
N ARG A 11 10.84 0.82 16.61
CA ARG A 11 10.23 -0.34 15.95
C ARG A 11 8.84 0.02 15.43
N LEU A 12 7.97 0.56 16.27
CA LEU A 12 6.60 0.92 15.89
C LEU A 12 6.55 1.94 14.75
N LEU A 13 7.42 2.96 14.80
CA LEU A 13 7.52 3.94 13.71
C LEU A 13 8.00 3.29 12.41
N GLY A 14 9.01 2.41 12.48
CA GLY A 14 9.48 1.67 11.31
C GLY A 14 8.40 0.79 10.69
N ASP A 15 7.66 0.05 11.53
CA ASP A 15 6.56 -0.81 11.10
C ASP A 15 5.46 0.01 10.39
N LYS A 16 5.06 1.16 10.97
CA LYS A 16 4.06 2.05 10.35
C LYS A 16 4.56 2.65 9.02
N LEU A 17 5.81 3.12 8.95
CA LEU A 17 6.41 3.66 7.73
C LEU A 17 6.49 2.61 6.60
N ALA A 18 6.86 1.38 6.95
CA ALA A 18 6.91 0.27 6.01
C ALA A 18 5.51 -0.13 5.51
N ALA A 19 4.53 -0.22 6.40
CA ALA A 19 3.13 -0.49 6.04
C ALA A 19 2.58 0.60 5.10
N ALA A 20 2.96 1.85 5.33
CA ALA A 20 2.65 2.99 4.48
C ALA A 20 3.55 3.11 3.23
N GLN A 21 4.46 2.17 2.96
CA GLN A 21 5.32 2.14 1.77
C GLN A 21 6.23 3.36 1.60
N ILE A 22 6.62 3.97 2.71
CA ILE A 22 7.60 5.05 2.77
C ILE A 22 8.71 4.66 3.76
N PRO A 23 9.43 3.55 3.51
CA PRO A 23 10.44 3.06 4.44
C PRO A 23 11.55 4.09 4.62
N ALA A 24 11.96 4.30 5.87
CA ALA A 24 13.16 5.08 6.16
C ALA A 24 14.41 4.27 5.83
N ALA A 25 15.42 4.90 5.24
CA ALA A 25 16.73 4.28 5.05
C ALA A 25 17.41 4.01 6.39
N THR A 26 17.27 4.94 7.35
CA THR A 26 17.75 4.75 8.72
C THR A 26 16.77 5.30 9.74
N LEU A 27 16.73 4.66 10.91
CA LEU A 27 15.98 5.11 12.09
C LEU A 27 16.92 5.10 13.29
N ALA A 28 17.23 6.29 13.82
CA ALA A 28 18.08 6.45 15.00
C ALA A 28 17.24 6.88 16.21
N GLY A 29 17.38 6.17 17.32
CA GLY A 29 16.69 6.49 18.57
C GLY A 29 17.61 7.26 19.51
N HIS A 30 17.11 8.34 20.09
CA HIS A 30 17.79 9.17 21.08
C HIS A 30 16.93 9.26 22.34
N VAL A 31 17.57 9.11 23.49
CA VAL A 31 16.89 9.10 24.78
C VAL A 31 17.66 9.92 25.81
N THR A 32 16.90 10.67 26.61
CA THR A 32 17.34 11.38 27.81
C THR A 32 16.30 11.11 28.91
N PRO A 33 16.59 11.36 30.20
CA PRO A 33 15.69 11.03 31.31
C PRO A 33 14.24 11.55 31.22
N ARG A 34 13.95 12.52 30.34
CA ARG A 34 12.59 13.07 30.14
C ARG A 34 12.16 13.19 28.68
N ARG A 35 12.98 12.74 27.71
CA ARG A 35 12.67 12.89 26.28
C ARG A 35 13.11 11.67 25.48
N LEU A 36 12.27 11.29 24.52
CA LEU A 36 12.54 10.30 23.48
C LEU A 36 12.44 11.02 22.14
N ALA A 37 13.36 10.72 21.22
CA ALA A 37 13.32 11.25 19.85
C ALA A 37 13.80 10.19 18.87
N VAL A 38 13.09 10.02 17.75
CA VAL A 38 13.52 9.17 16.64
C VAL A 38 13.81 10.05 15.44
N VAL A 39 14.97 9.87 14.83
CA VAL A 39 15.37 10.53 13.58
C VAL A 39 15.27 9.51 12.47
N ALA A 40 14.40 9.78 11.50
CA ALA A 40 14.24 8.97 10.29
C ALA A 40 14.91 9.68 9.11
N ASN A 41 15.90 9.05 8.48
CA ASN A 41 16.56 9.59 7.28
C ASN A 41 16.22 8.78 6.04
N GLY A 42 16.28 9.44 4.89
CA GLY A 42 16.04 8.80 3.59
C GLY A 42 14.59 8.41 3.35
N ILE A 43 13.63 9.16 3.89
CA ILE A 43 12.20 8.98 3.59
C ILE A 43 11.95 9.34 2.12
N PRO A 44 11.38 8.42 1.31
CA PRO A 44 10.96 8.72 -0.05
C PRO A 44 9.97 9.88 -0.07
N ARG A 45 10.08 10.78 -1.05
CA ARG A 45 9.16 11.94 -1.16
C ARG A 45 7.73 11.55 -1.52
N ARG A 46 7.55 10.39 -2.14
CA ARG A 46 6.28 9.88 -2.62
C ARG A 46 6.24 8.36 -2.50
N GLN A 47 5.08 7.81 -2.21
CA GLN A 47 4.84 6.37 -2.29
C GLN A 47 5.06 5.88 -3.73
N PRO A 48 5.48 4.62 -3.92
CA PRO A 48 5.51 4.02 -5.26
C PRO A 48 4.08 3.89 -5.79
N ASP A 49 3.91 4.07 -7.10
CA ASP A 49 2.67 3.72 -7.78
C ASP A 49 2.45 2.21 -7.69
N ARG A 50 1.22 1.80 -7.43
CA ARG A 50 0.85 0.40 -7.29
C ARG A 50 -0.08 -0.03 -8.41
N ARG A 51 0.09 -1.27 -8.85
CA ARG A 51 -0.84 -1.93 -9.77
C ARG A 51 -1.42 -3.12 -9.02
N GLU A 52 -2.69 -3.05 -8.71
CA GLU A 52 -3.43 -4.16 -8.10
C GLU A 52 -4.12 -4.93 -9.22
N GLU A 53 -3.70 -6.18 -9.44
CA GLU A 53 -4.34 -7.06 -10.41
C GLU A 53 -5.49 -7.81 -9.73
N ARG A 54 -6.71 -7.60 -10.21
CA ARG A 54 -7.89 -8.34 -9.77
C ARG A 54 -8.31 -9.33 -10.83
N ARG A 55 -8.25 -10.61 -10.48
CA ARG A 55 -8.76 -11.69 -11.34
C ARG A 55 -10.28 -11.70 -11.30
N GLY A 56 -10.85 -11.56 -12.48
CA GLY A 56 -12.27 -11.62 -12.73
C GLY A 56 -12.75 -12.99 -13.20
N PRO A 57 -14.03 -13.07 -13.60
CA PRO A 57 -14.64 -14.29 -14.07
C PRO A 57 -14.07 -14.74 -15.42
N ARG A 58 -14.40 -15.97 -15.83
CA ARG A 58 -14.00 -16.54 -17.12
C ARG A 58 -14.62 -15.74 -18.28
N VAL A 59 -13.92 -15.68 -19.42
CA VAL A 59 -14.48 -15.13 -20.67
C VAL A 59 -15.76 -15.89 -21.04
N GLY A 60 -16.85 -15.15 -21.26
CA GLY A 60 -18.19 -15.71 -21.49
C GLY A 60 -19.02 -15.99 -20.22
N ALA A 61 -18.56 -15.57 -19.04
CA ALA A 61 -19.37 -15.65 -17.81
C ALA A 61 -20.67 -14.82 -17.91
N PRO A 62 -21.70 -15.15 -17.10
CA PRO A 62 -22.97 -14.42 -17.11
C PRO A 62 -22.77 -12.91 -16.87
N ALA A 63 -23.59 -12.09 -17.53
CA ALA A 63 -23.54 -10.62 -17.41
C ALA A 63 -23.55 -10.14 -15.95
N GLN A 64 -24.31 -10.81 -15.07
CA GLN A 64 -24.37 -10.50 -13.64
C GLN A 64 -23.02 -10.67 -12.92
N ALA A 65 -22.23 -11.69 -13.28
CA ALA A 65 -20.90 -11.91 -12.70
C ALA A 65 -19.88 -10.89 -13.22
N LEU A 66 -20.03 -10.48 -14.48
CA LEU A 66 -19.23 -9.42 -15.10
C LEU A 66 -19.50 -8.06 -14.46
N ASP A 67 -20.77 -7.68 -14.30
CA ASP A 67 -21.17 -6.42 -13.67
C ASP A 67 -20.69 -6.34 -12.22
N GLY A 68 -20.79 -7.45 -11.48
CA GLY A 68 -20.27 -7.56 -10.12
C GLY A 68 -18.75 -7.37 -10.07
N PHE A 69 -18.02 -7.98 -11.02
CA PHE A 69 -16.57 -7.83 -11.12
C PHE A 69 -16.16 -6.39 -11.49
N LEU A 70 -16.81 -5.78 -12.48
CA LEU A 70 -16.50 -4.41 -12.91
C LEU A 70 -16.71 -3.40 -11.77
N ARG A 71 -17.82 -3.52 -11.02
CA ARG A 71 -18.05 -2.71 -9.82
C ARG A 71 -17.00 -2.93 -8.74
N ALA A 72 -16.68 -4.20 -8.46
CA ALA A 72 -15.69 -4.54 -7.44
C ALA A 72 -14.28 -4.10 -7.84
N ALA A 73 -13.92 -4.19 -9.11
CA ALA A 73 -12.62 -3.78 -9.63
C ALA A 73 -12.51 -2.26 -9.86
N GLY A 74 -13.62 -1.52 -9.82
CA GLY A 74 -13.62 -0.07 -10.07
C GLY A 74 -13.35 0.28 -11.54
N VAL A 75 -13.65 -0.65 -12.46
CA VAL A 75 -13.41 -0.49 -13.90
C VAL A 75 -14.75 -0.28 -14.60
N ALA A 76 -14.83 0.71 -15.49
CA ALA A 76 -16.10 1.10 -16.11
C ALA A 76 -16.54 0.14 -17.23
N ARG A 77 -15.59 -0.43 -17.98
CA ARG A 77 -15.87 -1.29 -19.12
C ARG A 77 -15.02 -2.55 -19.12
N ILE A 78 -15.57 -3.62 -19.67
CA ILE A 78 -14.86 -4.90 -19.84
C ILE A 78 -13.67 -4.78 -20.80
N GLU A 79 -13.70 -3.79 -21.70
CA GLU A 79 -12.65 -3.46 -22.66
C GLU A 79 -11.35 -2.98 -21.98
N ASP A 80 -11.48 -2.39 -20.79
CA ASP A 80 -10.36 -1.93 -19.97
C ASP A 80 -9.72 -3.10 -19.18
N CYS A 81 -10.26 -4.31 -19.31
CA CYS A 81 -9.74 -5.52 -18.67
C CYS A 81 -8.89 -6.35 -19.64
N GLU A 82 -7.77 -6.87 -19.15
CA GLU A 82 -6.90 -7.77 -19.90
C GLU A 82 -7.46 -9.19 -19.89
N ILE A 83 -7.49 -9.85 -21.04
CA ILE A 83 -7.82 -11.28 -21.12
C ILE A 83 -6.50 -12.06 -21.04
N ARG A 84 -6.34 -12.88 -20.00
CA ARG A 84 -5.17 -13.78 -19.87
C ARG A 84 -5.62 -15.23 -19.83
N ASP A 85 -4.92 -16.09 -20.58
CA ASP A 85 -5.09 -17.53 -20.51
C ASP A 85 -4.21 -18.10 -19.40
N THR A 86 -4.83 -18.75 -18.42
CA THR A 86 -4.11 -19.34 -17.29
C THR A 86 -3.98 -20.85 -17.40
N GLY A 87 -4.16 -21.43 -18.60
CA GLY A 87 -4.17 -22.88 -18.85
C GLY A 87 -5.40 -23.61 -18.32
N ARG A 88 -6.26 -22.93 -17.56
CA ARG A 88 -7.59 -23.38 -17.11
C ARG A 88 -8.73 -22.62 -17.80
N GLY A 89 -8.41 -21.94 -18.90
CA GLY A 89 -9.29 -21.05 -19.64
C GLY A 89 -8.88 -19.59 -19.54
N GLN A 90 -9.55 -18.76 -20.35
CA GLN A 90 -9.35 -17.33 -20.41
C GLN A 90 -10.14 -16.62 -19.30
N PHE A 91 -9.49 -15.74 -18.54
CA PHE A 91 -10.11 -14.93 -17.49
C PHE A 91 -9.89 -13.44 -17.76
N TYR A 92 -10.83 -12.61 -17.30
CA TYR A 92 -10.65 -11.16 -17.28
C TYR A 92 -9.76 -10.77 -16.10
N PHE A 93 -8.86 -9.81 -16.31
CA PHE A 93 -8.01 -9.21 -15.28
C PHE A 93 -8.15 -7.70 -15.34
N ALA A 94 -8.52 -7.10 -14.22
CA ALA A 94 -8.55 -5.65 -14.06
C ALA A 94 -7.25 -5.21 -13.41
N VAL A 95 -6.48 -4.34 -14.08
CA VAL A 95 -5.26 -3.74 -13.53
C VAL A 95 -5.62 -2.35 -13.01
N VAL A 96 -5.82 -2.24 -11.70
CA VAL A 96 -6.14 -0.95 -11.08
C VAL A 96 -4.83 -0.26 -10.71
N ALA A 97 -4.52 0.82 -11.42
CA ALA A 97 -3.39 1.68 -11.08
C ALA A 97 -3.79 2.62 -9.92
N GLN A 98 -3.14 2.46 -8.78
CA GLN A 98 -3.27 3.36 -7.64
C GLN A 98 -2.04 4.26 -7.62
N PRO A 99 -2.18 5.56 -7.94
CA PRO A 99 -1.06 6.49 -7.87
C PRO A 99 -0.61 6.63 -6.41
N GLY A 100 0.71 6.59 -6.20
CA GLY A 100 1.27 6.81 -4.88
C GLY A 100 0.99 8.24 -4.41
N ARG A 101 0.76 8.40 -3.10
CA ARG A 101 0.57 9.72 -2.46
C ARG A 101 1.90 10.32 -2.03
N ASP A 102 1.97 11.64 -1.93
CA ASP A 102 3.13 12.34 -1.39
C ASP A 102 3.34 11.97 0.09
N ALA A 103 4.59 11.75 0.49
CA ALA A 103 4.91 11.38 1.85
C ALA A 103 4.46 12.46 2.86
N ALA A 104 4.52 13.74 2.47
CA ALA A 104 4.03 14.83 3.31
C ALA A 104 2.53 14.73 3.65
N ALA A 105 1.73 14.12 2.76
CA ALA A 105 0.31 13.89 2.99
C ALA A 105 0.00 12.59 3.76
N VAL A 106 0.96 11.66 3.83
CA VAL A 106 0.80 10.34 4.48
C VAL A 106 1.42 10.32 5.88
N LEU A 107 2.51 11.05 6.10
CA LEU A 107 3.20 11.12 7.39
C LEU A 107 2.30 11.58 8.57
N PRO A 108 1.38 12.55 8.42
CA PRO A 108 0.45 12.92 9.48
C PRO A 108 -0.39 11.73 9.98
N ASP A 109 -0.85 10.88 9.07
CA ASP A 109 -1.66 9.67 9.39
C ASP A 109 -0.85 8.64 10.20
N ILE A 110 0.48 8.72 10.16
CA ILE A 110 1.37 7.81 10.89
C ILE A 110 1.67 8.32 12.30
N VAL A 111 1.89 9.64 12.41
CA VAL A 111 2.38 10.31 13.63
C VAL A 111 1.24 10.68 14.58
N TYR A 112 0.09 11.09 14.04
CA TYR A 112 -1.03 11.59 14.84
C TYR A 112 -2.16 10.57 15.09
N ALA A 113 -2.05 9.36 14.51
CA ALA A 113 -3.01 8.27 14.70
C ALA A 113 -2.59 7.28 15.80
#